data_AF-A0A7J9VYK0-F1
#
_entry.id   AF-A0A7J9VYK0-F1
#
_cell.length_a   1.000
_cell.length_b   1.000
_cell.length_c   1.000
_cell.angle_alpha   90.00
_cell.angle_beta   90.00
_cell.angle_gamma   90.00
#
_symmetry.space_group_name_H-M   'P 1'
#
loop_
_entity.id
_entity.type
_entity.pdbx_description
1 polymer ?
#
loop_
_entity_poly.entity_id
_entity_poly.type
_entity_poly.pdbx_seq_one_letter_code
_entity_poly.pdbx_strand_id
1 'polypeptide(L)'
;MQSLSQREPTQLTDEQLEEFGAEMDAIRQRVVSQLGEEDAAYIRAVVDAQRKLEIAGRAMLMVGVFPPAWLGGVAALALSKIIDNMEIGHNVMHGQYDWMGDNALNSRDFEWDIVSSAELWKRSHNFKHHTYTNIVGKDRDIGFLMLRITPEQRWNPYYLGNPVYAVLLSFFFQWGVMLHDL
;
A
#
# COMPACT_ATOMS: atom_id res chain seq x y z
N MET A 1 -3.42 3.92 37.62
CA MET A 1 -2.79 4.09 36.29
C MET A 1 -1.30 3.88 36.49
N GLN A 2 -0.78 2.73 36.05
CA GLN A 2 0.65 2.43 36.15
C GLN A 2 1.41 3.35 35.19
N SER A 3 2.43 4.02 35.73
CA SER A 3 3.45 4.77 35.00
C SER A 3 4.02 3.85 33.91
N LEU A 4 3.73 4.17 32.64
CA LEU A 4 4.41 3.52 31.52
C LEU A 4 5.90 3.78 31.71
N SER A 5 6.66 2.68 31.75
CA SER A 5 8.09 2.60 32.03
C SER A 5 8.87 3.78 31.45
N GLN A 6 9.36 4.64 32.35
CA GLN A 6 10.42 5.62 32.11
C GLN A 6 11.74 4.88 31.83
N ARG A 7 11.80 4.07 30.77
CA ARG A 7 13.09 3.63 30.25
C ARG A 7 13.70 4.84 29.55
N GLU A 8 14.81 5.31 30.09
CA GLU A 8 15.68 6.25 29.37
C GLU A 8 15.92 5.68 27.96
N PRO A 9 15.74 6.49 26.90
CA PRO A 9 15.98 6.03 25.55
C PRO A 9 17.41 5.51 25.45
N THR A 10 17.58 4.30 24.91
CA THR A 10 18.92 3.75 24.65
C THR A 10 19.62 4.69 23.68
N GLN A 11 20.64 5.40 24.16
CA GLN A 11 21.50 6.21 23.31
C GLN A 11 22.68 5.35 22.87
N LEU A 12 22.78 5.13 21.57
CA LEU A 12 23.94 4.48 20.95
C LEU A 12 25.10 5.48 20.91
N THR A 13 26.33 4.99 21.11
CA THR A 13 27.53 5.80 20.82
C THR A 13 27.65 6.02 19.31
N ASP A 14 28.46 7.00 18.89
CA ASP A 14 28.72 7.25 17.47
C ASP A 14 29.26 5.99 16.77
N GLU A 15 30.16 5.25 17.42
CA GLU A 15 30.70 3.97 16.92
C GLU A 15 29.60 2.90 16.76
N GLN A 16 28.69 2.77 17.73
CA GLN A 16 27.57 1.83 17.64
C GLN A 16 26.56 2.22 16.55
N LEU A 17 26.35 3.51 16.32
CA LEU A 17 25.51 4.01 15.24
C LEU A 17 26.12 3.70 13.87
N GLU A 18 27.43 3.90 13.71
CA GLU A 18 28.16 3.56 12.48
C GLU A 18 28.14 2.05 12.22
N GLU A 19 28.41 1.23 13.23
CA GLU A 19 28.35 -0.23 13.13
C GLU A 19 26.95 -0.70 12.73
N PHE A 20 25.90 -0.18 13.38
CA PHE A 20 24.52 -0.48 13.03
C PHE A 20 24.18 -0.07 11.59
N GLY A 21 24.63 1.11 11.15
CA GLY A 21 24.45 1.57 9.77
C GLY A 21 25.12 0.63 8.76
N ALA A 22 26.35 0.20 9.04
CA ALA A 22 27.09 -0.74 8.21
C ALA A 22 26.39 -2.12 8.13
N GLU A 23 25.83 -2.60 9.25
CA GLU A 23 25.03 -3.83 9.26
C GLU A 23 23.76 -3.72 8.40
N MET A 24 23.03 -2.60 8.51
CA MET A 24 21.83 -2.36 7.69
C MET A 24 22.17 -2.28 6.20
N ASP A 25 23.25 -1.60 5.84
CA ASP A 25 23.73 -1.52 4.46
C ASP A 25 24.17 -2.88 3.93
N ALA A 26 24.86 -3.69 4.74
CA ALA A 26 25.25 -5.04 4.36
C ALA A 26 24.04 -5.94 4.10
N ILE A 27 22.98 -5.85 4.93
CA ILE A 27 21.71 -6.55 4.70
C ILE A 27 21.08 -6.08 3.39
N ARG A 28 20.97 -4.76 3.19
CA ARG A 28 20.39 -4.17 1.98
C ARG A 28 21.13 -4.64 0.73
N GLN A 29 22.46 -4.57 0.73
CA GLN A 29 23.29 -5.00 -0.40
C GLN A 29 23.06 -6.48 -0.70
N ARG A 30 23.06 -7.34 0.33
CA ARG A 30 22.80 -8.76 0.17
C ARG A 30 21.44 -9.02 -0.48
N VAL A 31 20.37 -8.38 0.01
CA VAL A 31 19.01 -8.56 -0.53
C VAL A 31 18.89 -8.01 -1.95
N VAL A 32 19.36 -6.79 -2.20
CA VAL A 32 19.29 -6.17 -3.54
C VAL A 32 20.12 -6.94 -4.56
N SER A 33 21.26 -7.52 -4.16
CA SER A 33 22.09 -8.35 -5.06
C SER A 33 21.44 -9.68 -5.45
N GLN A 34 20.40 -10.11 -4.74
CA GLN A 34 19.64 -11.31 -5.08
C GLN A 34 18.52 -11.05 -6.10
N LEU A 35 18.15 -9.78 -6.32
CA LEU A 35 17.13 -9.43 -7.31
C LEU A 35 17.58 -9.85 -8.70
N GLY A 36 16.68 -10.49 -9.45
CA GLY A 36 17.02 -10.93 -10.79
C GLY A 36 15.85 -11.52 -11.57
N GLU A 37 16.18 -12.39 -12.52
CA GLU A 37 15.20 -12.93 -13.48
C GLU A 37 14.05 -13.70 -12.83
N GLU A 38 14.25 -14.30 -11.65
CA GLU A 38 13.17 -14.98 -10.93
C GLU A 38 12.09 -13.99 -10.46
N ASP A 39 12.49 -12.87 -9.85
CA ASP A 39 11.58 -11.81 -9.43
C ASP A 39 10.89 -11.14 -10.62
N ALA A 40 11.65 -10.92 -11.70
CA ALA A 40 11.12 -10.36 -12.94
C ALA A 40 10.10 -11.29 -13.60
N ALA A 41 10.37 -12.61 -13.61
CA ALA A 41 9.44 -13.61 -14.12
C ALA A 41 8.19 -13.70 -13.25
N TYR A 42 8.33 -13.62 -11.92
CA TYR A 42 7.23 -13.60 -10.97
C TYR A 42 6.25 -12.46 -11.28
N ILE A 43 6.71 -11.21 -11.29
CA ILE A 43 5.81 -10.07 -11.49
C ILE A 43 5.16 -10.09 -12.88
N ARG A 44 5.89 -10.51 -13.92
CA ARG A 44 5.32 -10.68 -15.27
C ARG A 44 4.23 -11.75 -15.30
N ALA A 45 4.42 -12.86 -14.58
CA ALA A 45 3.39 -13.90 -14.45
C ALA A 45 2.16 -13.40 -13.67
N VAL A 46 2.36 -12.61 -12.62
CA VAL A 46 1.26 -11.98 -11.86
C VAL A 46 0.46 -11.03 -12.75
N VAL A 47 1.13 -10.18 -13.53
CA VAL A 47 0.48 -9.27 -14.49
C VAL A 47 -0.31 -10.05 -15.55
N ASP A 48 0.27 -11.12 -16.10
CA ASP A 48 -0.41 -11.97 -17.08
C ASP A 48 -1.65 -12.66 -16.47
N ALA A 49 -1.54 -13.19 -15.25
CA ALA A 49 -2.67 -13.79 -14.53
C ALA A 49 -3.78 -12.78 -14.25
N GLN A 50 -3.43 -11.57 -13.76
CA GLN A 50 -4.38 -10.48 -13.52
C GLN A 50 -5.16 -10.12 -14.78
N ARG A 51 -4.47 -9.96 -15.92
CA ARG A 51 -5.09 -9.61 -17.21
C ARG A 51 -5.98 -10.73 -17.74
N LYS A 52 -5.54 -11.98 -17.63
CA LYS A 52 -6.36 -13.15 -18.02
C LYS A 52 -7.63 -13.25 -17.19
N LEU A 53 -7.54 -13.04 -15.87
CA LEU A 53 -8.70 -12.99 -14.99
C LEU A 53 -9.64 -11.84 -15.36
N GLU A 54 -9.11 -10.67 -15.70
CA GLU A 54 -9.92 -9.53 -16.14
C GLU A 54 -10.70 -9.85 -17.41
N ILE A 55 -10.01 -10.31 -18.45
CA ILE A 55 -10.60 -10.64 -19.74
C ILE A 55 -11.63 -11.76 -19.59
N ALA A 56 -11.29 -12.84 -18.89
CA ALA A 56 -12.19 -13.97 -18.65
C ALA A 56 -13.42 -13.54 -17.85
N GLY A 57 -13.22 -12.73 -16.80
CA GLY A 57 -14.29 -12.23 -15.97
C GLY A 57 -15.28 -11.36 -16.75
N ARG A 58 -14.76 -10.40 -17.55
CA ARG A 58 -15.59 -9.58 -18.46
C ARG A 58 -16.34 -10.45 -19.46
N ALA A 59 -15.69 -11.44 -20.07
CA ALA A 59 -16.32 -12.35 -21.03
C ALA A 59 -17.43 -13.20 -20.40
N MET A 60 -17.23 -13.73 -19.18
CA MET A 60 -18.24 -14.49 -18.47
C MET A 60 -19.48 -13.64 -18.13
N LEU A 61 -19.29 -12.37 -17.78
CA LEU A 61 -20.40 -11.46 -17.52
C LEU A 61 -21.26 -11.16 -18.76
N MET A 62 -20.72 -11.30 -19.98
CA MET A 62 -21.52 -11.18 -21.21
C MET A 62 -22.61 -12.26 -21.31
N VAL A 63 -22.43 -13.40 -20.65
CA VAL A 63 -23.43 -14.48 -20.51
C VAL A 63 -23.90 -14.63 -19.06
N GLY A 64 -23.77 -13.57 -18.26
CA GLY A 64 -24.05 -13.54 -16.82
C GLY A 64 -25.53 -13.73 -16.44
N VAL A 65 -26.45 -13.81 -17.40
CA VAL A 65 -27.82 -14.26 -17.10
C VAL A 65 -27.83 -15.71 -16.58
N PHE A 66 -26.81 -16.51 -16.92
CA PHE A 66 -26.59 -17.83 -16.37
C PHE A 66 -25.85 -17.73 -15.01
N PRO A 67 -26.45 -18.15 -13.87
CA PRO A 67 -25.89 -17.86 -12.55
C PRO A 67 -24.44 -18.33 -12.32
N PRO A 68 -24.02 -19.52 -12.78
CA PRO A 68 -22.61 -19.91 -12.69
C PRO A 68 -21.65 -19.00 -13.45
N ALA A 69 -22.04 -18.51 -14.63
CA ALA A 69 -21.22 -17.56 -15.39
C ALA A 69 -21.13 -16.20 -14.69
N TRP A 70 -22.22 -15.73 -14.08
CA TRP A 70 -22.18 -14.52 -13.26
C TRP A 70 -21.27 -14.67 -12.05
N LEU A 71 -21.42 -15.74 -11.26
CA LEU A 71 -20.57 -16.01 -10.10
C LEU A 71 -19.10 -16.10 -10.49
N GLY A 72 -18.78 -16.83 -11.57
CA GLY A 72 -17.43 -16.95 -12.10
C GLY A 72 -16.87 -15.61 -12.57
N GLY A 73 -17.69 -14.82 -13.29
CA GLY A 73 -17.30 -13.49 -13.78
C GLY A 73 -17.01 -12.52 -12.65
N VAL A 74 -17.89 -12.44 -11.64
CA VAL A 74 -17.69 -11.61 -10.44
C VAL A 74 -16.43 -12.04 -9.68
N ALA A 75 -16.25 -13.35 -9.45
CA ALA A 75 -15.07 -13.85 -8.73
C ALA A 75 -13.77 -13.56 -9.48
N ALA A 76 -13.73 -13.77 -10.80
CA ALA A 76 -12.56 -13.49 -11.62
C ALA A 76 -12.19 -12.00 -11.63
N LEU A 77 -13.18 -11.11 -11.75
CA LEU A 77 -12.94 -9.66 -11.70
C LEU A 77 -12.53 -9.18 -10.31
N ALA A 78 -13.11 -9.73 -9.24
CA ALA A 78 -12.71 -9.41 -7.88
C ALA A 78 -11.24 -9.81 -7.63
N LEU A 79 -10.85 -11.03 -8.03
CA LEU A 79 -9.47 -11.49 -7.91
C LEU A 79 -8.52 -10.66 -8.75
N SER A 80 -8.87 -10.38 -10.02
CA SER A 80 -8.11 -9.50 -10.88
C SER A 80 -7.88 -8.14 -10.22
N LYS A 81 -8.93 -7.55 -9.63
CA LYS A 81 -8.82 -6.24 -9.00
C LYS A 81 -7.97 -6.25 -7.73
N ILE A 82 -8.04 -7.31 -6.93
CA ILE A 82 -7.21 -7.47 -5.73
C ILE A 82 -5.73 -7.55 -6.13
N ILE A 83 -5.40 -8.35 -7.15
CA ILE A 83 -4.03 -8.51 -7.64
C ILE A 83 -3.50 -7.19 -8.21
N ASP A 84 -4.30 -6.52 -9.04
CA ASP A 84 -3.99 -5.17 -9.56
C ASP A 84 -3.73 -4.17 -8.44
N ASN A 85 -4.52 -4.20 -7.36
CA ASN A 85 -4.35 -3.25 -6.26
C ASN A 85 -3.11 -3.52 -5.42
N MET A 86 -3.01 -4.72 -4.85
CA MET A 86 -2.04 -4.97 -3.78
C MET A 86 -0.71 -5.52 -4.28
N GLU A 87 -0.71 -6.29 -5.37
CA GLU A 87 0.50 -6.98 -5.83
C GLU A 87 1.20 -6.23 -6.97
N ILE A 88 0.42 -5.61 -7.86
CA ILE A 88 0.96 -4.87 -9.00
C ILE A 88 1.05 -3.39 -8.67
N GLY A 89 -0.10 -2.70 -8.62
CA GLY A 89 -0.14 -1.25 -8.61
C GLY A 89 0.49 -0.62 -7.38
N HIS A 90 0.13 -1.07 -6.17
CA HIS A 90 0.75 -0.59 -4.93
C HIS A 90 2.28 -0.77 -4.96
N ASN A 91 2.76 -1.97 -5.28
CA ASN A 91 4.18 -2.31 -5.26
C ASN A 91 4.98 -1.53 -6.32
N VAL A 92 4.45 -1.43 -7.55
CA VAL A 92 5.06 -0.63 -8.63
C VAL A 92 5.07 0.85 -8.23
N MET A 93 3.99 1.39 -7.67
CA MET A 93 3.92 2.77 -7.21
C MET A 93 4.90 3.08 -6.06
N HIS A 94 5.34 2.06 -5.31
CA HIS A 94 6.41 2.16 -4.32
C HIS A 94 7.82 1.93 -4.88
N GLY A 95 7.96 1.70 -6.19
CA GLY A 95 9.26 1.53 -6.85
C GLY A 95 9.89 0.15 -6.69
N GLN A 96 9.12 -0.86 -6.24
CA GLN A 96 9.62 -2.21 -5.98
C GLN A 96 10.30 -2.85 -7.21
N TYR A 97 9.86 -2.49 -8.42
CA TYR A 97 10.34 -3.07 -9.68
C TYR A 97 11.17 -2.10 -10.53
N ASP A 98 11.53 -0.91 -10.02
CA ASP A 98 12.25 0.12 -10.79
C ASP A 98 13.64 -0.35 -11.26
N TRP A 99 14.27 -1.25 -10.51
CA TRP A 99 15.57 -1.85 -10.84
C TRP A 99 15.55 -2.65 -12.15
N MET A 100 14.37 -3.12 -12.60
CA MET A 100 14.23 -3.86 -13.85
C MET A 100 14.40 -2.97 -15.09
N GLY A 101 14.24 -1.65 -14.95
CA GLY A 101 14.22 -0.73 -16.10
C GLY A 101 13.09 -0.99 -17.09
N ASP A 102 12.04 -1.72 -16.68
CA ASP A 102 10.88 -2.03 -17.50
C ASP A 102 9.88 -0.86 -17.43
N ASN A 103 9.68 -0.16 -18.55
CA ASN A 103 8.78 1.00 -18.61
C ASN A 103 7.34 0.69 -18.19
N ALA A 104 6.87 -0.55 -18.36
CA ALA A 104 5.52 -0.93 -17.97
C ALA A 104 5.37 -1.16 -16.46
N LEU A 105 6.47 -1.26 -15.72
CA LEU A 105 6.53 -1.52 -14.28
C LEU A 105 7.41 -0.51 -13.54
N ASN A 106 7.70 0.64 -14.16
CA ASN A 106 8.50 1.69 -13.56
C ASN A 106 7.60 2.70 -12.85
N SER A 107 7.85 2.94 -11.56
CA SER A 107 7.06 3.83 -10.72
C SER A 107 6.91 5.24 -11.27
N ARG A 108 7.87 5.72 -12.07
CA ARG A 108 7.86 7.08 -12.61
C ARG A 108 6.77 7.26 -13.66
N ASP A 109 6.60 6.26 -14.52
CA ASP A 109 5.70 6.32 -15.68
C ASP A 109 4.42 5.49 -15.49
N PHE A 110 4.38 4.62 -14.47
CA PHE A 110 3.23 3.77 -14.19
C PHE A 110 2.03 4.59 -13.68
N GLU A 111 0.88 4.39 -14.32
CA GLU A 111 -0.41 4.90 -13.85
C GLU A 111 -1.23 3.73 -13.29
N TRP A 112 -1.57 3.82 -12.01
CA TRP A 112 -2.32 2.79 -11.31
C TRP A 112 -3.83 2.95 -11.56
N ASP A 113 -4.53 1.87 -11.90
CA ASP A 113 -5.98 1.84 -12.04
C ASP A 113 -6.70 2.00 -10.68
N ILE A 114 -6.66 3.19 -10.09
CA ILE A 114 -7.43 3.56 -8.90
C ILE A 114 -8.04 4.95 -9.06
N VAL A 115 -8.85 5.37 -8.09
CA VAL A 115 -9.58 6.65 -8.12
C VAL A 115 -8.66 7.87 -7.88
N SER A 116 -7.37 7.66 -7.58
CA SER A 116 -6.35 8.69 -7.39
C SER A 116 -5.32 8.63 -8.52
N SER A 117 -4.82 9.78 -8.97
CA SER A 117 -3.69 9.78 -9.90
C SER A 117 -2.41 9.30 -9.24
N ALA A 118 -1.49 8.77 -10.06
CA ALA A 118 -0.15 8.37 -9.62
C ALA A 118 0.60 9.51 -8.91
N GLU A 119 0.53 10.73 -9.44
CA GLU A 119 1.15 11.91 -8.83
C GLU A 119 0.59 12.23 -7.44
N LEU A 120 -0.74 12.16 -7.28
CA LEU A 120 -1.37 12.41 -5.99
C LEU A 120 -0.99 11.34 -4.97
N TRP A 121 -0.93 10.08 -5.40
CA TRP A 121 -0.47 8.97 -4.56
C TRP A 121 0.98 9.18 -4.11
N LYS A 122 1.90 9.46 -5.03
CA LYS A 122 3.32 9.71 -4.71
C LYS A 122 3.49 10.87 -3.73
N ARG A 123 2.71 11.94 -3.87
CA ARG A 123 2.76 13.08 -2.95
C ARG A 123 2.16 12.75 -1.58
N SER A 124 0.94 12.24 -1.55
CA SER A 124 0.18 12.04 -0.32
C SER A 124 0.64 10.83 0.48
N HIS A 125 0.87 9.72 -0.21
CA HIS A 125 1.21 8.46 0.42
C HIS A 125 2.72 8.27 0.47
N ASN A 126 3.44 8.28 -0.66
CA ASN A 126 4.89 7.99 -0.62
C ASN A 126 5.68 9.10 0.11
N PHE A 127 5.38 10.37 -0.16
CA PHE A 127 6.08 11.47 0.50
C PHE A 127 5.49 11.77 1.88
N LYS A 128 4.24 12.25 1.98
CA LYS A 128 3.73 12.69 3.30
C LYS A 128 3.61 11.53 4.29
N HIS A 129 2.98 10.43 3.91
CA HIS A 129 2.78 9.30 4.82
C HIS A 129 4.09 8.54 5.07
N HIS A 130 4.77 8.00 4.06
CA HIS A 130 5.96 7.15 4.29
C HIS A 130 7.23 7.91 4.72
N THR A 131 7.42 9.18 4.34
CA THR A 131 8.60 9.96 4.80
C THR A 131 8.41 10.50 6.22
N TYR A 132 7.18 10.88 6.59
CA TYR A 132 6.85 11.45 7.90
C TYR A 132 5.95 10.53 8.72
N THR A 133 6.08 9.22 8.54
CA THR A 133 5.23 8.19 9.14
C THR A 133 5.08 8.43 10.64
N ASN A 134 3.84 8.45 11.12
CA ASN A 134 3.50 8.63 12.54
C ASN A 134 3.92 9.99 13.15
N ILE A 135 4.27 11.00 12.35
CA ILE A 135 4.55 12.34 12.85
C ILE A 135 3.26 13.17 12.82
N VAL A 136 2.70 13.43 14.01
CA VAL A 136 1.48 14.23 14.18
C VAL A 136 1.62 15.60 13.50
N GLY A 137 0.64 15.95 12.68
CA GLY A 137 0.62 17.21 11.93
C GLY A 137 1.44 17.20 10.64
N LYS A 138 2.09 16.08 10.31
CA LYS A 138 2.77 15.84 9.02
C LYS A 138 2.11 14.68 8.27
N ASP A 139 1.94 13.56 8.96
CA ASP A 139 1.17 12.42 8.48
C ASP A 139 -0.31 12.65 8.77
N ARG A 140 -1.13 12.67 7.72
CA ARG A 140 -2.58 12.86 7.84
C ARG A 140 -3.32 11.61 8.29
N ASP A 141 -2.70 10.43 8.13
CA ASP A 141 -3.27 9.16 8.60
C ASP A 141 -3.29 9.08 10.14
N ILE A 142 -2.48 9.90 10.81
CA ILE A 142 -2.46 10.02 12.27
C ILE A 142 -2.86 11.43 12.71
N GLY A 143 -4.07 11.54 13.25
CA GLY A 143 -4.49 12.73 14.02
C GLY A 143 -5.47 13.65 13.31
N PHE A 144 -5.79 13.40 12.04
CA PHE A 144 -6.80 14.19 11.36
C PHE A 144 -7.88 13.35 10.65
N LEU A 145 -9.12 13.66 11.04
CA LEU A 145 -10.42 13.41 10.43
C LEU A 145 -11.22 12.15 10.74
N MET A 146 -10.72 10.92 10.63
CA MET A 146 -11.65 9.76 10.66
C MET A 146 -11.51 8.81 11.86
N LEU A 147 -10.30 8.43 12.25
CA LEU A 147 -10.08 7.46 13.33
C LEU A 147 -9.18 8.03 14.43
N ARG A 148 -9.56 7.78 15.68
CA ARG A 148 -8.64 7.94 16.82
C ARG A 148 -7.73 6.73 16.96
N ILE A 149 -6.42 6.92 16.80
CA ILE A 149 -5.40 5.86 16.79
C ILE A 149 -4.45 5.96 18.00
N THR A 150 -4.16 7.17 18.49
CA THR A 150 -3.18 7.37 19.57
C THR A 150 -3.83 7.87 20.88
N PRO A 151 -3.27 7.54 22.07
CA PRO A 151 -3.74 8.07 23.34
C PRO A 151 -3.66 9.60 23.46
N GLU A 152 -2.66 10.21 22.81
CA GLU A 152 -2.37 11.65 22.85
C GLU A 152 -3.42 12.48 22.11
N GLN A 153 -4.15 11.87 21.17
CA GLN A 153 -5.29 12.49 20.51
C GLN A 153 -6.42 12.70 21.53
N ARG A 154 -6.83 13.97 21.72
CA ARG A 154 -7.94 14.35 22.61
C ARG A 154 -9.21 13.59 22.22
N TRP A 155 -9.84 12.99 23.21
CA TRP A 155 -11.07 12.22 23.01
C TRP A 155 -12.27 13.09 22.63
N ASN A 156 -13.14 12.55 21.78
CA ASN A 156 -14.41 13.13 21.31
C ASN A 156 -15.44 12.00 21.10
N PRO A 157 -16.74 12.19 21.44
CA PRO A 157 -17.80 11.21 21.19
C PRO A 157 -17.90 10.71 19.74
N TYR A 158 -17.49 11.50 18.76
CA TYR A 158 -17.37 11.11 17.35
C TYR A 158 -16.62 9.77 17.16
N TYR A 159 -15.58 9.52 17.96
CA TYR A 159 -14.75 8.31 17.85
C TYR A 159 -15.45 7.03 18.33
N LEU A 160 -16.66 7.11 18.91
CA LEU A 160 -17.49 5.92 19.10
C LEU A 160 -17.84 5.25 17.76
N GLY A 161 -17.85 6.03 16.67
CA GLY A 161 -18.05 5.54 15.31
C GLY A 161 -16.83 4.87 14.68
N ASN A 162 -15.65 4.88 15.31
CA ASN A 162 -14.40 4.32 14.75
C ASN A 162 -14.60 2.94 14.08
N PRO A 163 -15.27 1.95 14.70
CA PRO A 163 -15.46 0.64 14.05
C PRO A 163 -16.26 0.73 12.75
N VAL A 164 -17.31 1.56 12.72
CA VAL A 164 -18.13 1.77 11.52
C VAL A 164 -17.33 2.50 10.45
N TYR A 165 -16.60 3.54 10.81
CA TYR A 165 -15.77 4.30 9.89
C TYR A 165 -14.66 3.43 9.28
N ALA A 166 -14.01 2.59 10.09
CA ALA A 166 -13.01 1.65 9.60
C ALA A 166 -13.60 0.63 8.61
N VAL A 167 -14.77 0.06 8.91
CA VAL A 167 -15.45 -0.87 7.99
C VAL A 167 -15.83 -0.19 6.67
N LEU A 168 -16.39 1.03 6.74
CA LEU A 168 -16.73 1.79 5.54
C LEU A 168 -15.46 2.13 4.74
N LEU A 169 -14.39 2.58 5.39
CA LEU A 169 -13.12 2.84 4.73
C LEU A 169 -12.56 1.59 4.05
N SER A 170 -12.68 0.40 4.66
CA SER A 170 -12.26 -0.86 4.02
C SER A 170 -13.04 -1.17 2.74
N PHE A 171 -14.36 -0.98 2.73
CA PHE A 171 -15.18 -1.21 1.53
C PHE A 171 -14.98 -0.14 0.45
N PHE A 172 -14.66 1.09 0.86
CA PHE A 172 -14.53 2.25 -0.02
C PHE A 172 -13.08 2.76 -0.10
N PHE A 173 -12.11 1.88 0.08
CA PHE A 173 -10.70 2.25 0.27
C PHE A 173 -10.16 3.18 -0.83
N GLN A 174 -10.39 2.84 -2.09
CA GLN A 174 -9.88 3.63 -3.23
C GLN A 174 -10.46 5.05 -3.28
N TRP A 175 -11.70 5.23 -2.84
CA TRP A 175 -12.31 6.56 -2.68
C TRP A 175 -11.76 7.29 -1.46
N GLY A 176 -11.45 6.56 -0.38
CA GLY A 176 -10.74 7.10 0.78
C GLY A 176 -9.38 7.67 0.41
N VAL A 177 -8.62 6.95 -0.42
CA VAL A 177 -7.33 7.40 -0.97
C VAL A 177 -7.48 8.71 -1.74
N MET A 178 -8.49 8.83 -2.61
CA MET A 178 -8.76 10.07 -3.36
C MET A 178 -9.04 11.25 -2.41
N LEU A 179 -9.84 11.04 -1.36
CA LEU A 179 -10.23 12.09 -0.41
C LEU A 179 -9.07 12.53 0.50
N HIS A 180 -8.02 11.72 0.64
CA HIS A 180 -6.92 11.96 1.58
C HIS A 180 -6.13 13.25 1.27
N ASP A 181 -6.09 13.66 0.00
CA ASP A 181 -5.26 14.78 -0.46
C ASP A 181 -6.04 15.86 -1.25
N LEU A 182 -7.38 15.89 -1.07
CA LEU A 182 -8.22 17.05 -1.34
C LEU A 182 -8.07 18.16 -0.27
#